data_AF-Q701R4-F1
#
_entry.id   AF-Q701R4-F1
#
_cell.length_a   1.000
_cell.length_b   1.000
_cell.length_c   1.000
_cell.angle_alpha   90.00
_cell.angle_beta   90.00
_cell.angle_gamma   90.00
#
_symmetry.space_group_name_H-M   'P 1'
#
loop_
_entity.id
_entity.type
_entity.pdbx_description
1 polymer ?
#
loop_
_entity_poly.entity_id
_entity_poly.type
_entity_poly.pdbx_seq_one_letter_code
_entity_poly.pdbx_strand_id
1 'polypeptide(L)'
;MKPHLKQWRQRMLFGLFAGGLLFLLIFIYFTDSNPAEPVPSSLSFLETRRLLPVQGKQRAIMGAAHEPSPPGGLDARQALPRAHPAGSFHAGPGDLQKWAQSQDGFEHKEFFSSQVGRKSQSAFYPEDDDYFFAAGQPGWHSHSQGTLGFPSPGEPGPREGAFPAAQVQRRRVKKRHRRQRRSHVLEEGDDGDRLYSSMSRAFLYRLWKGNVSSKMLNPRLQKAMKDYLTANKHGVRFRGKREAGLSRAQLLCQLRSRARVRTLDGTEAPFSALGWRRLVPAVPLSQLHPRGLRSCAVVMSAGAILNSSLGEEIDSHDAVLRFNSAPTRGYEKDVGNKTTVRIINSQILTNPSHHFVDSSLYKDVILVAWDPAPYSANLNLWYKKPDYNLFTPYIQHRQRNPNQPFYILHPKFIWQLWDIIQENTKEKIQPNPPSSGFIGILIMMSMCREVHVYEYIPSVRQTELCHYHELYYDAACTLGAYHPLLYEKLLVQRLNTGTQGDLHRKGKVVLPGFQAVHCPAPSPVIPHS
;
A
#
# COMPACT_ATOMS: atom_id res chain seq x y z
N MET A 1 2.90 -23.62 -80.21
CA MET A 1 2.88 -24.14 -78.82
C MET A 1 3.42 -23.13 -77.78
N LYS A 2 3.06 -21.83 -77.84
CA LYS A 2 3.50 -20.79 -76.88
C LYS A 2 2.42 -19.85 -76.27
N PRO A 3 1.12 -19.83 -76.67
CA PRO A 3 0.18 -18.85 -76.10
C PRO A 3 -0.36 -19.22 -74.71
N HIS A 4 -0.36 -20.51 -74.34
CA HIS A 4 -0.97 -20.97 -73.09
C HIS A 4 -0.17 -20.59 -71.82
N LEU A 5 1.17 -20.44 -71.92
CA LEU A 5 1.99 -20.05 -70.76
C LEU A 5 1.77 -18.60 -70.32
N LYS A 6 1.47 -17.68 -71.24
CA LYS A 6 1.29 -16.26 -70.93
C LYS A 6 -0.03 -16.04 -70.17
N GLN A 7 -1.08 -16.73 -70.60
CA GLN A 7 -2.40 -16.69 -69.95
C GLN A 7 -2.38 -17.33 -68.55
N TRP A 8 -1.59 -18.39 -68.35
CA TRP A 8 -1.43 -19.03 -67.03
C TRP A 8 -0.65 -18.15 -66.05
N ARG A 9 0.43 -17.49 -66.49
CA ARG A 9 1.15 -16.50 -65.68
C ARG A 9 0.26 -15.32 -65.27
N GLN A 10 -0.58 -14.84 -66.17
CA GLN A 10 -1.48 -13.72 -65.90
C GLN A 10 -2.59 -14.10 -64.90
N ARG A 11 -3.12 -15.34 -65.00
CA ARG A 11 -4.05 -15.89 -63.99
C ARG A 11 -3.40 -16.11 -62.63
N MET A 12 -2.15 -16.57 -62.59
CA MET A 12 -1.38 -16.69 -61.33
C MET A 12 -1.13 -15.33 -60.68
N LEU A 13 -0.73 -14.31 -61.46
CA LEU A 13 -0.55 -12.94 -60.97
C LEU A 13 -1.85 -12.34 -60.44
N PHE A 14 -2.97 -12.57 -61.13
CA PHE A 14 -4.29 -12.10 -60.67
C PHE A 14 -4.73 -12.84 -59.38
N GLY A 15 -4.47 -14.14 -59.28
CA GLY A 15 -4.71 -14.93 -58.07
C GLY A 15 -3.89 -14.45 -56.87
N LEU A 16 -2.62 -14.10 -57.07
CA LEU A 16 -1.76 -13.54 -56.03
C LEU A 16 -2.23 -12.15 -55.57
N PHE A 17 -2.65 -11.28 -56.50
CA PHE A 17 -3.19 -9.97 -56.16
C PHE A 17 -4.53 -10.06 -55.42
N ALA A 18 -5.44 -10.92 -55.89
CA ALA A 18 -6.73 -11.14 -55.22
C ALA A 18 -6.54 -11.77 -53.82
N GLY A 19 -5.61 -12.72 -53.68
CA GLY A 19 -5.24 -13.30 -52.39
C GLY A 19 -4.62 -12.28 -51.43
N GLY A 20 -3.75 -11.40 -51.93
CA GLY A 20 -3.17 -10.31 -51.14
C GLY A 20 -4.20 -9.30 -50.65
N LEU A 21 -5.14 -8.89 -51.51
CA LEU A 21 -6.25 -8.01 -51.15
C LEU A 21 -7.20 -8.63 -50.13
N LEU A 22 -7.54 -9.92 -50.28
CA LEU A 22 -8.36 -10.64 -49.33
C LEU A 22 -7.66 -10.78 -47.97
N PHE A 23 -6.36 -11.08 -47.96
CA PHE A 23 -5.57 -11.13 -46.74
C PHE A 23 -5.51 -9.76 -46.05
N LEU A 24 -5.34 -8.67 -46.80
CA LEU A 24 -5.33 -7.32 -46.26
C LEU A 24 -6.69 -6.92 -45.67
N LEU A 25 -7.80 -7.27 -46.33
CA LEU A 25 -9.15 -7.06 -45.81
C LEU A 25 -9.43 -7.87 -44.54
N ILE A 26 -9.00 -9.14 -44.49
CA ILE A 26 -9.11 -9.98 -43.30
C ILE A 26 -8.25 -9.41 -42.17
N PHE A 27 -7.02 -8.99 -42.46
CA PHE A 27 -6.12 -8.38 -41.48
C PHE A 27 -6.69 -7.07 -40.93
N ILE A 28 -7.23 -6.19 -41.78
CA ILE A 28 -7.93 -4.98 -41.35
C ILE A 28 -9.17 -5.36 -40.54
N TYR A 29 -9.98 -6.33 -40.97
CA TYR A 29 -11.13 -6.78 -40.19
C TYR A 29 -10.74 -7.26 -38.79
N PHE A 30 -9.68 -8.05 -38.64
CA PHE A 30 -9.22 -8.51 -37.32
C PHE A 30 -8.46 -7.46 -36.50
N THR A 31 -7.95 -6.40 -37.13
CA THR A 31 -7.28 -5.29 -36.44
C THR A 31 -8.21 -4.11 -36.13
N ASP A 32 -9.30 -3.95 -36.88
CA ASP A 32 -10.26 -2.85 -36.80
C ASP A 32 -11.63 -3.28 -36.22
N SER A 33 -11.96 -4.59 -36.23
CA SER A 33 -13.09 -5.15 -35.48
C SER A 33 -12.72 -5.38 -34.02
N ASN A 34 -12.51 -4.28 -33.30
CA ASN A 34 -12.60 -4.28 -31.84
C ASN A 34 -13.24 -2.99 -31.32
N PRO A 35 -14.59 -2.93 -31.26
CA PRO A 35 -15.28 -2.09 -30.32
C PRO A 35 -15.65 -2.90 -29.06
N ALA A 36 -14.73 -3.69 -28.47
CA ALA A 36 -14.94 -4.35 -27.18
C ALA A 36 -13.62 -4.91 -26.63
N GLU A 37 -13.27 -4.50 -25.40
CA GLU A 37 -12.29 -5.11 -24.48
C GLU A 37 -10.81 -5.28 -24.92
N PRO A 38 -9.83 -4.66 -24.23
CA PRO A 38 -8.43 -4.98 -24.44
C PRO A 38 -8.10 -6.33 -23.79
N VAL A 39 -8.01 -7.38 -24.61
CA VAL A 39 -7.31 -8.64 -24.28
C VAL A 39 -5.83 -8.31 -24.03
N PRO A 40 -5.22 -8.75 -22.92
CA PRO A 40 -3.85 -8.38 -22.57
C PRO A 40 -2.86 -9.05 -23.53
N SER A 41 -1.93 -8.25 -24.05
CA SER A 41 -0.76 -8.68 -24.80
C SER A 41 -0.01 -9.82 -24.08
N SER A 42 0.07 -10.95 -24.76
CA SER A 42 0.52 -12.29 -24.34
C SER A 42 2.02 -12.45 -24.07
N LEU A 43 2.76 -11.37 -23.80
CA LEU A 43 4.22 -11.41 -23.55
C LEU A 43 4.64 -10.85 -22.19
N SER A 44 3.70 -10.68 -21.24
CA SER A 44 4.00 -10.33 -19.84
C SER A 44 3.35 -11.26 -18.81
N PHE A 45 2.80 -12.40 -19.26
CA PHE A 45 2.00 -13.32 -18.43
C PHE A 45 2.57 -14.75 -18.33
N LEU A 46 3.79 -14.97 -18.82
CA LEU A 46 4.47 -16.28 -18.82
C LEU A 46 5.56 -16.37 -17.75
N GLU A 47 5.29 -15.97 -16.50
CA GLU A 47 6.23 -16.22 -15.40
C GLU A 47 5.57 -16.24 -14.02
N THR A 48 4.52 -17.05 -13.82
CA THR A 48 4.14 -17.55 -12.46
C THR A 48 3.09 -18.68 -12.43
N ARG A 49 2.71 -19.28 -13.58
CA ARG A 49 1.78 -20.43 -13.59
C ARG A 49 2.52 -21.76 -13.67
N ARG A 50 3.23 -22.12 -12.61
CA ARG A 50 3.42 -23.53 -12.22
C ARG A 50 3.46 -23.60 -10.69
N LEU A 51 2.59 -24.46 -10.15
CA LEU A 51 2.48 -24.89 -8.76
C LEU A 51 1.75 -23.92 -7.80
N LEU A 52 0.49 -24.23 -7.48
CA LEU A 52 -0.06 -24.45 -6.11
C LEU A 52 -1.62 -24.29 -6.09
N PRO A 53 -2.34 -25.05 -5.25
CA PRO A 53 -3.78 -25.28 -5.36
C PRO A 53 -4.66 -24.31 -4.56
N VAL A 54 -5.90 -24.21 -5.03
CA VAL A 54 -7.14 -23.63 -4.47
C VAL A 54 -7.16 -23.40 -2.94
N GLN A 55 -6.91 -22.16 -2.48
CA GLN A 55 -7.63 -21.46 -1.37
C GLN A 55 -7.00 -20.10 -1.05
N GLY A 56 -7.81 -19.04 -0.95
CA GLY A 56 -7.44 -17.77 -0.31
C GLY A 56 -7.26 -16.56 -1.25
N LYS A 57 -8.09 -15.52 -1.06
CA LYS A 57 -8.12 -14.25 -1.81
C LYS A 57 -6.75 -13.55 -1.86
N GLN A 58 -6.06 -13.58 -3.00
CA GLN A 58 -4.90 -12.73 -3.28
C GLN A 58 -5.34 -11.33 -3.76
N ARG A 59 -5.20 -10.32 -2.92
CA ARG A 59 -5.16 -8.91 -3.33
C ARG A 59 -3.69 -8.48 -3.41
N ALA A 60 -3.20 -8.29 -4.63
CA ALA A 60 -1.87 -7.75 -4.86
C ALA A 60 -1.85 -6.25 -4.56
N ILE A 61 -1.24 -5.87 -3.44
CA ILE A 61 -0.66 -4.54 -3.26
C ILE A 61 0.74 -4.61 -3.85
N MET A 62 1.10 -3.67 -4.72
CA MET A 62 2.41 -3.64 -5.36
C MET A 62 3.53 -3.68 -4.29
N GLY A 63 4.18 -4.83 -4.11
CA GLY A 63 5.51 -4.89 -3.50
C GLY A 63 5.85 -5.94 -2.45
N ALA A 64 5.02 -6.93 -2.17
CA ALA A 64 5.46 -8.06 -1.34
C ALA A 64 4.95 -9.39 -1.93
N ALA A 65 5.83 -10.12 -2.62
CA ALA A 65 5.66 -11.55 -2.79
C ALA A 65 5.97 -12.21 -1.43
N HIS A 66 4.96 -12.79 -0.79
CA HIS A 66 5.14 -13.59 0.41
C HIS A 66 5.31 -15.05 -0.02
N GLU A 67 6.40 -15.68 0.40
CA GLU A 67 6.55 -17.14 0.30
C GLU A 67 5.49 -17.85 1.15
N PRO A 68 4.91 -18.96 0.69
CA PRO A 68 3.91 -19.72 1.44
C PRO A 68 4.60 -20.55 2.53
N SER A 69 4.19 -20.36 3.79
CA SER A 69 4.54 -21.25 4.89
C SER A 69 3.85 -22.62 4.71
N PRO A 70 4.45 -23.75 5.14
CA PRO A 70 3.90 -25.08 4.91
C PRO A 70 2.61 -25.32 5.73
N PRO A 71 1.67 -26.16 5.25
CA PRO A 71 0.40 -26.37 5.92
C PRO A 71 0.56 -27.31 7.12
N GLY A 72 0.53 -26.77 8.33
CA GLY A 72 0.30 -27.53 9.56
C GLY A 72 -1.21 -27.62 9.82
N GLY A 73 -1.75 -28.85 9.75
CA GLY A 73 -3.17 -29.13 9.89
C GLY A 73 -3.65 -29.26 11.34
N LEU A 74 -4.98 -29.45 11.41
CA LEU A 74 -5.80 -29.98 12.51
C LEU A 74 -6.44 -28.95 13.46
N ASP A 75 -7.68 -28.63 13.11
CA ASP A 75 -8.88 -28.72 13.96
C ASP A 75 -8.73 -28.53 15.48
N ALA A 76 -9.25 -27.40 15.97
CA ALA A 76 -9.99 -27.36 17.23
C ALA A 76 -10.93 -26.14 17.26
N ARG A 77 -12.16 -26.32 16.76
CA ARG A 77 -13.31 -25.52 17.21
C ARG A 77 -13.74 -26.06 18.56
N GLN A 78 -13.63 -25.28 19.62
CA GLN A 78 -14.48 -25.42 20.80
C GLN A 78 -14.63 -24.10 21.53
N ALA A 79 -15.82 -23.90 22.08
CA ALA A 79 -16.44 -22.64 22.40
C ALA A 79 -16.26 -22.23 23.87
N LEU A 80 -16.42 -20.91 24.10
CA LEU A 80 -16.94 -20.24 25.32
C LEU A 80 -16.04 -20.23 26.59
N PRO A 81 -16.29 -19.35 27.59
CA PRO A 81 -17.19 -18.18 27.64
C PRO A 81 -16.58 -16.89 28.24
N ARG A 82 -17.38 -15.82 28.15
CA ARG A 82 -17.30 -14.51 28.83
C ARG A 82 -16.67 -14.54 30.23
N ALA A 83 -15.77 -13.59 30.49
CA ALA A 83 -15.56 -13.00 31.81
C ALA A 83 -15.11 -11.53 31.65
N HIS A 84 -15.93 -10.59 32.14
CA HIS A 84 -15.45 -9.28 32.55
C HIS A 84 -14.73 -9.43 33.90
N PRO A 85 -13.75 -8.57 34.20
CA PRO A 85 -14.06 -7.61 35.26
C PRO A 85 -13.60 -6.19 34.93
N ALA A 86 -14.38 -5.26 35.47
CA ALA A 86 -14.09 -3.84 35.57
C ALA A 86 -12.77 -3.57 36.30
N GLY A 87 -12.05 -2.56 35.82
CA GLY A 87 -10.88 -1.99 36.47
C GLY A 87 -10.64 -0.58 35.93
N SER A 88 -11.17 0.41 36.63
CA SER A 88 -10.98 1.84 36.38
C SER A 88 -9.50 2.20 36.41
N PHE A 89 -8.98 2.79 35.32
CA PHE A 89 -7.73 3.54 35.37
C PHE A 89 -8.02 5.02 35.11
N HIS A 90 -8.11 5.77 36.20
CA HIS A 90 -7.90 7.21 36.20
C HIS A 90 -6.45 7.49 35.82
N ALA A 91 -6.22 8.26 34.76
CA ALA A 91 -4.91 8.84 34.46
C ALA A 91 -4.99 10.36 34.69
N GLY A 92 -4.65 10.77 35.92
CA GLY A 92 -4.29 12.16 36.23
C GLY A 92 -2.84 12.45 35.81
N PRO A 93 -2.49 13.72 35.53
CA PRO A 93 -1.20 14.08 34.92
C PRO A 93 -0.10 14.14 35.98
N GLY A 94 0.95 13.32 35.84
CA GLY A 94 2.13 13.36 36.70
C GLY A 94 3.35 12.81 35.95
N ASP A 95 4.45 13.58 35.99
CA ASP A 95 5.82 13.22 35.59
C ASP A 95 6.16 13.12 34.10
N LEU A 96 6.06 14.25 33.39
CA LEU A 96 6.74 14.50 32.10
C LEU A 96 8.15 15.11 32.26
N GLN A 97 8.66 15.28 33.49
CA GLN A 97 9.89 16.05 33.75
C GLN A 97 11.17 15.20 33.90
N LYS A 98 11.09 13.87 33.97
CA LYS A 98 12.27 12.99 34.08
C LYS A 98 12.88 12.50 32.76
N TRP A 99 12.24 12.76 31.62
CA TRP A 99 12.70 12.28 30.31
C TRP A 99 13.45 13.35 29.49
N ALA A 100 13.58 14.56 30.03
CA ALA A 100 14.25 15.69 29.36
C ALA A 100 15.70 15.91 29.83
N GLN A 101 16.24 15.07 30.72
CA GLN A 101 17.59 15.24 31.32
C GLN A 101 18.55 14.06 31.11
N SER A 102 18.23 13.05 30.28
CA SER A 102 19.24 12.06 29.85
C SER A 102 19.87 12.51 28.52
N GLN A 103 20.59 13.64 28.56
CA GLN A 103 21.66 13.94 27.61
C GLN A 103 22.97 13.38 28.22
N ASP A 104 23.79 12.79 27.36
CA ASP A 104 25.12 12.23 27.63
C ASP A 104 25.17 10.89 28.38
N GLY A 105 25.46 9.81 27.63
CA GLY A 105 25.86 8.51 28.19
C GLY A 105 25.19 7.27 27.59
N PHE A 106 25.24 7.07 26.28
CA PHE A 106 25.07 5.72 25.72
C PHE A 106 26.07 5.52 24.59
N GLU A 107 27.31 5.26 24.99
CA GLU A 107 28.35 4.69 24.13
C GLU A 107 28.03 3.23 23.79
N HIS A 108 28.16 2.91 22.50
CA HIS A 108 28.56 1.61 21.94
C HIS A 108 28.31 0.35 22.78
N LYS A 109 27.21 -0.37 22.50
CA LYS A 109 27.16 -1.86 22.46
C LYS A 109 25.78 -2.35 22.03
N GLU A 110 25.71 -2.80 20.77
CA GLU A 110 24.89 -3.89 20.22
C GLU A 110 24.83 -3.68 18.70
N PHE A 111 26.00 -3.87 18.09
CA PHE A 111 26.17 -3.95 16.66
C PHE A 111 26.26 -5.44 16.31
N PHE A 112 25.51 -5.85 15.29
CA PHE A 112 25.49 -7.18 14.67
C PHE A 112 26.81 -7.95 14.85
N SER A 113 26.79 -9.04 15.63
CA SER A 113 27.92 -9.97 15.68
C SER A 113 27.90 -10.83 14.41
N SER A 114 28.69 -10.41 13.43
CA SER A 114 29.11 -11.23 12.30
C SER A 114 30.19 -12.21 12.77
N GLN A 115 29.85 -13.50 12.90
CA GLN A 115 30.86 -14.55 12.94
C GLN A 115 31.35 -14.84 11.53
N VAL A 116 32.49 -14.24 11.18
CA VAL A 116 33.36 -14.69 10.10
C VAL A 116 34.39 -15.63 10.72
N GLY A 117 34.49 -16.86 10.18
CA GLY A 117 35.72 -17.64 10.27
C GLY A 117 35.55 -19.15 10.44
N ARG A 118 35.47 -19.90 9.33
CA ARG A 118 36.45 -20.95 9.02
C ARG A 118 36.30 -21.52 7.62
N LYS A 119 37.47 -21.69 6.98
CA LYS A 119 37.74 -22.24 5.66
C LYS A 119 37.36 -23.72 5.55
N SER A 120 36.82 -24.15 4.41
CA SER A 120 37.25 -25.38 3.75
C SER A 120 36.97 -25.29 2.26
N GLN A 121 37.99 -25.69 1.48
CA GLN A 121 38.08 -25.67 0.03
C GLN A 121 37.28 -26.85 -0.56
N SER A 122 36.69 -26.66 -1.75
CA SER A 122 37.22 -27.17 -3.01
C SER A 122 36.12 -27.57 -4.00
N ALA A 123 36.29 -27.04 -5.22
CA ALA A 123 36.20 -27.75 -6.49
C ALA A 123 34.88 -27.82 -7.29
N PHE A 124 34.89 -27.04 -8.38
CA PHE A 124 34.86 -27.48 -9.80
C PHE A 124 33.63 -27.12 -10.69
N TYR A 125 33.88 -26.12 -11.55
CA TYR A 125 33.58 -25.87 -12.99
C TYR A 125 32.18 -25.54 -13.58
N PRO A 126 32.16 -24.73 -14.68
CA PRO A 126 31.00 -24.02 -15.23
C PRO A 126 30.46 -24.61 -16.55
N GLU A 127 29.30 -24.06 -16.98
CA GLU A 127 28.69 -23.95 -18.33
C GLU A 127 28.82 -25.12 -19.33
N ASP A 128 27.68 -25.63 -19.83
CA ASP A 128 27.40 -25.72 -21.28
C ASP A 128 25.97 -26.19 -21.59
N ASP A 129 25.55 -25.80 -22.78
CA ASP A 129 24.22 -25.78 -23.43
C ASP A 129 23.58 -27.14 -23.79
N ASP A 130 22.31 -27.00 -24.20
CA ASP A 130 21.49 -27.87 -25.06
C ASP A 130 20.92 -29.17 -24.46
N TYR A 131 19.59 -29.35 -24.57
CA TYR A 131 18.98 -30.40 -25.41
C TYR A 131 17.44 -30.30 -25.47
N PHE A 132 16.95 -30.79 -26.60
CA PHE A 132 15.70 -30.53 -27.30
C PHE A 132 14.51 -31.41 -26.85
N PHE A 133 13.32 -30.98 -27.29
CA PHE A 133 11.98 -31.59 -27.27
C PHE A 133 11.86 -33.11 -27.52
N ALA A 134 10.87 -33.77 -26.89
CA ALA A 134 9.92 -34.68 -27.55
C ALA A 134 8.75 -35.10 -26.62
N ALA A 135 7.55 -35.19 -27.20
CA ALA A 135 6.28 -35.55 -26.57
C ALA A 135 6.01 -37.07 -26.58
N GLY A 136 5.10 -37.54 -25.72
CA GLY A 136 4.43 -38.86 -25.85
C GLY A 136 3.86 -39.40 -24.53
N GLN A 137 2.53 -39.45 -24.41
CA GLN A 137 1.81 -40.26 -23.39
C GLN A 137 1.87 -41.77 -23.76
N PRO A 138 1.49 -42.72 -22.87
CA PRO A 138 0.07 -43.13 -22.74
C PRO A 138 -0.40 -43.48 -21.31
N GLY A 139 -1.73 -43.47 -21.10
CA GLY A 139 -2.41 -43.60 -19.81
C GLY A 139 -2.84 -45.02 -19.40
N TRP A 140 -3.47 -45.13 -18.22
CA TRP A 140 -4.12 -46.35 -17.70
C TRP A 140 -5.45 -46.01 -17.00
N HIS A 141 -6.51 -46.73 -17.39
CA HIS A 141 -7.88 -46.69 -16.85
C HIS A 141 -8.05 -47.64 -15.66
N SER A 142 -9.03 -47.36 -14.79
CA SER A 142 -9.69 -48.36 -13.94
C SER A 142 -11.13 -47.91 -13.63
N HIS A 143 -12.09 -48.71 -14.09
CA HIS A 143 -13.54 -48.60 -13.89
C HIS A 143 -14.00 -49.33 -12.61
N SER A 144 -15.07 -48.86 -11.97
CA SER A 144 -16.08 -49.74 -11.32
C SER A 144 -17.42 -49.01 -11.22
N GLN A 145 -18.45 -49.58 -11.86
CA GLN A 145 -19.87 -49.20 -11.78
C GLN A 145 -20.53 -49.85 -10.55
N GLY A 146 -21.58 -49.22 -10.02
CA GLY A 146 -22.46 -49.80 -8.99
C GLY A 146 -23.73 -48.96 -8.79
N THR A 147 -24.87 -49.58 -9.12
CA THR A 147 -26.20 -49.05 -9.46
C THR A 147 -27.06 -48.53 -8.28
N LEU A 148 -28.04 -47.67 -8.61
CA LEU A 148 -29.13 -47.13 -7.78
C LEU A 148 -30.10 -48.19 -7.19
N GLY A 149 -30.71 -47.87 -6.04
CA GLY A 149 -31.95 -48.48 -5.52
C GLY A 149 -32.48 -47.79 -4.25
N PHE A 150 -33.69 -47.24 -4.32
CA PHE A 150 -34.50 -46.45 -3.36
C PHE A 150 -35.12 -47.32 -2.18
N PRO A 151 -36.06 -46.84 -1.30
CA PRO A 151 -35.88 -45.97 -0.12
C PRO A 151 -36.71 -46.37 1.16
N SER A 152 -36.52 -45.63 2.27
CA SER A 152 -37.59 -45.14 3.21
C SER A 152 -38.20 -46.08 4.31
N PRO A 153 -38.91 -45.55 5.35
CA PRO A 153 -38.34 -45.23 6.68
C PRO A 153 -39.16 -45.72 7.90
N GLY A 154 -38.66 -45.56 9.12
CA GLY A 154 -39.37 -45.85 10.38
C GLY A 154 -38.83 -45.06 11.57
N GLU A 155 -39.75 -44.53 12.38
CA GLU A 155 -39.67 -43.34 13.24
C GLU A 155 -39.52 -43.71 14.76
N PRO A 156 -39.72 -42.83 15.78
CA PRO A 156 -38.71 -42.48 16.79
C PRO A 156 -39.10 -42.76 18.28
N GLY A 157 -38.22 -42.43 19.25
CA GLY A 157 -38.64 -42.04 20.61
C GLY A 157 -37.73 -42.43 21.80
N PRO A 158 -37.75 -41.69 22.94
CA PRO A 158 -36.58 -41.40 23.79
C PRO A 158 -36.70 -41.79 25.30
N ARG A 159 -35.74 -41.34 26.14
CA ARG A 159 -35.66 -41.29 27.65
C ARG A 159 -34.78 -42.37 28.29
N GLU A 160 -34.21 -42.27 29.50
CA GLU A 160 -33.73 -41.25 30.46
C GLU A 160 -32.94 -42.04 31.55
N GLY A 161 -32.06 -41.37 32.32
CA GLY A 161 -31.59 -41.82 33.65
C GLY A 161 -30.36 -42.76 33.66
N ALA A 162 -29.43 -42.74 34.62
CA ALA A 162 -29.21 -41.97 35.83
C ALA A 162 -27.75 -42.22 36.31
N PHE A 163 -27.12 -41.26 37.00
CA PHE A 163 -25.90 -41.44 37.80
C PHE A 163 -26.21 -42.15 39.13
N PRO A 164 -25.23 -42.74 39.87
CA PRO A 164 -24.60 -41.98 40.97
C PRO A 164 -23.12 -42.32 41.29
N ALA A 165 -22.56 -41.51 42.19
CA ALA A 165 -21.17 -41.43 42.65
C ALA A 165 -20.83 -42.29 43.89
N ALA A 166 -19.53 -42.61 44.10
CA ALA A 166 -18.90 -42.92 45.41
C ALA A 166 -17.35 -42.90 45.28
N GLN A 167 -16.63 -41.94 45.88
CA GLN A 167 -15.93 -41.97 47.19
C GLN A 167 -14.49 -42.54 47.21
N VAL A 168 -13.53 -41.59 47.15
CA VAL A 168 -12.35 -41.35 48.03
C VAL A 168 -11.81 -42.50 48.90
N GLN A 169 -10.49 -42.78 48.79
CA GLN A 169 -9.61 -43.01 49.96
C GLN A 169 -8.12 -42.77 49.66
N ARG A 170 -7.51 -41.87 50.44
CA ARG A 170 -6.06 -41.59 50.55
C ARG A 170 -5.37 -42.63 51.45
N ARG A 171 -4.11 -42.98 51.21
CA ARG A 171 -3.06 -43.12 52.25
C ARG A 171 -1.63 -43.30 51.70
N ARG A 172 -0.67 -43.07 52.60
CA ARG A 172 0.66 -42.46 52.47
C ARG A 172 1.83 -43.46 52.65
N VAL A 173 2.96 -43.17 52.00
CA VAL A 173 4.38 -43.17 52.51
C VAL A 173 5.11 -44.50 52.75
N LYS A 174 6.30 -44.66 52.13
CA LYS A 174 7.61 -44.87 52.82
C LYS A 174 8.84 -44.80 51.89
N LYS A 175 9.92 -44.23 52.45
CA LYS A 175 11.25 -43.84 51.91
C LYS A 175 12.24 -45.01 51.73
N ARG A 176 13.29 -44.78 50.91
CA ARG A 176 14.77 -45.08 51.05
C ARG A 176 15.37 -45.27 49.64
N HIS A 177 16.60 -44.92 49.22
CA HIS A 177 17.76 -44.14 49.68
C HIS A 177 18.78 -44.15 48.51
N ARG A 178 19.55 -43.05 48.31
CA ARG A 178 20.93 -42.94 47.72
C ARG A 178 21.11 -43.37 46.24
N ARG A 179 21.87 -42.70 45.35
CA ARG A 179 23.10 -41.89 45.49
C ARG A 179 23.32 -41.04 44.21
N GLN A 180 24.09 -39.97 44.39
CA GLN A 180 24.42 -38.88 43.46
C GLN A 180 24.96 -39.30 42.07
N ARG A 181 24.52 -38.59 41.02
CA ARG A 181 25.40 -38.14 39.94
C ARG A 181 24.86 -36.83 39.33
N ARG A 182 25.74 -35.83 39.27
CA ARG A 182 25.56 -34.52 38.63
C ARG A 182 25.34 -34.71 37.12
N SER A 183 24.29 -34.13 36.57
CA SER A 183 24.19 -33.84 35.13
C SER A 183 23.07 -32.83 34.88
N HIS A 184 23.50 -31.66 34.39
CA HIS A 184 22.77 -30.68 33.57
C HIS A 184 21.29 -30.43 33.87
N VAL A 185 21.03 -29.24 34.42
CA VAL A 185 19.75 -28.54 34.26
C VAL A 185 19.58 -28.27 32.76
N LEU A 186 18.67 -29.02 32.14
CA LEU A 186 18.06 -28.68 30.87
C LEU A 186 17.05 -27.56 31.19
N GLU A 187 17.37 -26.34 30.81
CA GLU A 187 16.37 -25.29 30.71
C GLU A 187 15.41 -25.68 29.59
N GLU A 188 14.15 -25.85 29.98
CA GLU A 188 13.02 -26.06 29.08
C GLU A 188 12.98 -24.91 28.06
N GLY A 189 12.91 -25.29 26.78
CA GLY A 189 12.79 -24.36 25.67
C GLY A 189 11.47 -23.61 25.73
N ASP A 190 11.58 -22.29 25.93
CA ASP A 190 10.51 -21.32 25.73
C ASP A 190 10.29 -21.11 24.22
N ASP A 191 9.60 -22.07 23.61
CA ASP A 191 9.09 -22.00 22.24
C ASP A 191 7.66 -21.44 22.30
N GLY A 192 7.54 -20.11 22.41
CA GLY A 192 6.23 -19.52 22.71
C GLY A 192 6.09 -18.01 22.64
N ASP A 193 6.99 -17.24 22.01
CA ASP A 193 6.77 -15.78 21.89
C ASP A 193 7.58 -15.08 20.76
N ARG A 194 7.59 -15.67 19.56
CA ARG A 194 7.97 -14.93 18.34
C ARG A 194 6.81 -14.05 17.85
N LEU A 195 6.35 -13.18 18.74
CA LEU A 195 5.34 -12.17 18.47
C LEU A 195 5.93 -11.16 17.47
N TYR A 196 5.48 -11.25 16.22
CA TYR A 196 5.69 -10.33 15.09
C TYR A 196 6.52 -9.09 15.43
N SER A 197 7.79 -9.06 14.98
CA SER A 197 8.79 -8.07 15.39
C SER A 197 8.40 -6.66 14.93
N SER A 198 7.56 -6.03 15.74
CA SER A 198 7.25 -4.60 15.72
C SER A 198 8.56 -3.78 15.63
N MET A 199 8.51 -2.58 15.05
CA MET A 199 9.72 -1.74 14.95
C MET A 199 10.41 -1.62 16.30
N SER A 200 11.74 -1.75 16.32
CA SER A 200 12.49 -1.58 17.56
C SER A 200 12.19 -0.19 18.14
N ARG A 201 12.07 -0.12 19.47
CA ARG A 201 11.83 1.16 20.17
C ARG A 201 12.87 2.22 19.80
N ALA A 202 14.12 1.79 19.58
CA ALA A 202 15.21 2.64 19.12
C ALA A 202 14.97 3.21 17.71
N PHE A 203 14.46 2.41 16.78
CA PHE A 203 14.08 2.88 15.44
C PHE A 203 12.94 3.89 15.54
N LEU A 204 11.89 3.58 16.31
CA LEU A 204 10.74 4.47 16.48
C LEU A 204 11.13 5.83 17.07
N TYR A 205 11.98 5.84 18.10
CA TYR A 205 12.51 7.08 18.69
C TYR A 205 13.29 7.91 17.67
N ARG A 206 14.16 7.25 16.89
CA ARG A 206 14.91 7.92 15.82
C ARG A 206 14.01 8.44 14.71
N LEU A 207 12.91 7.74 14.39
CA LEU A 207 11.91 8.21 13.44
C LEU A 207 11.22 9.48 13.95
N TRP A 208 10.83 9.53 15.23
CA TRP A 208 10.28 10.75 15.85
C TRP A 208 11.29 11.89 15.88
N LYS A 209 12.59 11.61 16.01
CA LYS A 209 13.63 12.65 15.91
C LYS A 209 13.97 13.04 14.46
N GLY A 210 13.37 12.40 13.46
CA GLY A 210 13.69 12.64 12.05
C GLY A 210 15.11 12.19 11.65
N ASN A 211 15.65 11.19 12.34
CA ASN A 211 17.03 10.71 12.18
C ASN A 211 17.07 9.20 11.85
N VAL A 212 16.41 8.83 10.76
CA VAL A 212 16.42 7.46 10.20
C VAL A 212 16.98 7.44 8.79
N SER A 213 17.50 6.27 8.39
CA SER A 213 18.13 6.02 7.09
C SER A 213 17.64 4.66 6.56
N SER A 214 17.72 4.44 5.24
CA SER A 214 17.43 3.11 4.65
C SER A 214 18.24 1.99 5.27
N LYS A 215 19.48 2.27 5.72
CA LYS A 215 20.36 1.30 6.40
C LYS A 215 19.80 0.76 7.72
N MET A 216 18.82 1.44 8.30
CA MET A 216 18.18 1.05 9.55
C MET A 216 16.91 0.21 9.35
N LEU A 217 16.44 0.06 8.10
CA LEU A 217 15.31 -0.81 7.78
C LEU A 217 15.69 -2.28 7.98
N ASN A 218 14.70 -3.16 8.14
CA ASN A 218 14.97 -4.60 8.12
C ASN A 218 15.48 -5.06 6.73
N PRO A 219 16.22 -6.18 6.64
CA PRO A 219 16.81 -6.63 5.38
C PRO A 219 15.80 -6.82 4.23
N ARG A 220 14.57 -7.25 4.54
CA ARG A 220 13.50 -7.43 3.55
C ARG A 220 13.13 -6.09 2.89
N LEU A 221 12.95 -5.04 3.67
CA LEU A 221 12.62 -3.70 3.16
C LEU A 221 13.81 -3.03 2.46
N GLN A 222 15.04 -3.26 2.94
CA GLN A 222 16.24 -2.83 2.22
C GLN A 222 16.32 -3.46 0.82
N LYS A 223 16.05 -4.77 0.72
CA LYS A 223 15.98 -5.48 -0.56
C LYS A 223 14.88 -4.92 -1.45
N ALA A 224 13.67 -4.75 -0.93
CA ALA A 224 12.56 -4.19 -1.71
C ALA A 224 12.89 -2.79 -2.27
N MET A 225 13.51 -1.92 -1.46
CA MET A 225 13.97 -0.61 -1.90
C MET A 225 15.01 -0.71 -3.03
N LYS A 226 15.97 -1.64 -2.91
CA LYS A 226 16.98 -1.89 -3.96
C LYS A 226 16.35 -2.39 -5.26
N ASP A 227 15.38 -3.30 -5.17
CA ASP A 227 14.67 -3.85 -6.32
C ASP A 227 13.91 -2.73 -7.07
N TYR A 228 13.22 -1.84 -6.35
CA TYR A 228 12.53 -0.69 -6.97
C TYR A 228 13.48 0.34 -7.58
N LEU A 229 14.60 0.63 -6.91
CA LEU A 229 15.65 1.49 -7.46
C LEU A 229 16.21 0.93 -8.78
N THR A 230 16.34 -0.39 -8.87
CA THR A 230 16.86 -1.09 -10.05
C THR A 230 15.82 -1.09 -11.18
N ALA A 231 14.57 -1.39 -10.87
CA ALA A 231 13.50 -1.46 -11.86
C ALA A 231 13.20 -0.10 -12.53
N ASN A 232 13.24 1.01 -11.76
CA ASN A 232 12.95 2.37 -12.25
C ASN A 232 11.75 2.44 -13.22
N LYS A 233 10.65 1.80 -12.84
CA LYS A 233 9.46 1.57 -13.69
C LYS A 233 8.97 2.83 -14.41
N HIS A 234 9.08 3.99 -13.76
CA HIS A 234 8.54 5.27 -14.25
C HIS A 234 9.55 6.13 -15.03
N GLY A 235 10.77 5.62 -15.25
CA GLY A 235 11.80 6.32 -16.02
C GLY A 235 12.33 7.59 -15.33
N VAL A 236 12.43 7.57 -14.00
CA VAL A 236 12.89 8.72 -13.21
C VAL A 236 14.35 9.04 -13.56
N ARG A 237 14.58 10.30 -13.93
CA ARG A 237 15.90 10.86 -14.26
C ARG A 237 16.11 12.17 -13.51
N PHE A 238 16.21 12.07 -12.19
CA PHE A 238 16.39 13.22 -11.31
C PHE A 238 17.77 13.87 -11.51
N ARG A 239 17.78 15.20 -11.70
CA ARG A 239 19.00 16.01 -11.92
C ARG A 239 19.24 17.07 -10.84
N GLY A 240 18.36 17.16 -9.84
CA GLY A 240 18.50 18.12 -8.75
C GLY A 240 19.61 17.75 -7.76
N LYS A 241 19.90 18.67 -6.83
CA LYS A 241 20.80 18.39 -5.70
C LYS A 241 20.10 17.50 -4.68
N ARG A 242 20.86 16.65 -3.99
CA ARG A 242 20.37 15.75 -2.93
C ARG A 242 20.89 16.22 -1.57
N GLU A 243 20.16 17.13 -0.93
CA GLU A 243 20.62 17.83 0.27
C GLU A 243 19.57 17.78 1.39
N ALA A 244 19.94 17.32 2.58
CA ALA A 244 19.05 17.34 3.75
C ALA A 244 19.35 18.56 4.63
N GLY A 245 19.17 19.78 4.10
CA GLY A 245 19.65 21.01 4.74
C GLY A 245 18.63 22.12 4.98
N LEU A 246 17.47 22.10 4.31
CA LEU A 246 16.50 23.18 4.47
C LEU A 246 15.88 23.18 5.87
N SER A 247 15.83 24.35 6.49
CA SER A 247 15.05 24.58 7.71
C SER A 247 13.55 24.36 7.43
N ARG A 248 12.76 24.16 8.50
CA ARG A 248 11.29 24.04 8.42
C ARG A 248 10.67 25.18 7.61
N ALA A 249 11.08 26.42 7.87
CA ALA A 249 10.54 27.60 7.19
C ALA A 249 10.88 27.59 5.69
N GLN A 250 12.13 27.30 5.33
CA GLN A 250 12.56 27.22 3.93
C GLN A 250 11.82 26.10 3.18
N LEU A 251 11.65 24.93 3.81
CA LEU A 251 10.93 23.80 3.22
C LEU A 251 9.44 24.11 3.01
N LEU A 252 8.78 24.76 3.99
CA LEU A 252 7.39 25.22 3.83
C LEU A 252 7.26 26.18 2.65
N CYS A 253 8.22 27.09 2.47
CA CYS A 253 8.23 28.03 1.36
C CYS A 253 8.48 27.35 0.00
N GLN A 254 9.38 26.37 -0.06
CA GLN A 254 9.61 25.55 -1.24
C GLN A 254 8.34 24.78 -1.63
N LEU A 255 7.67 24.15 -0.67
CA LEU A 255 6.42 23.43 -0.90
C LEU A 255 5.32 24.39 -1.39
N ARG A 256 5.13 25.53 -0.73
CA ARG A 256 4.12 26.52 -1.11
C ARG A 256 4.34 27.03 -2.55
N SER A 257 5.58 27.27 -2.95
CA SER A 257 5.87 27.82 -4.28
C SER A 257 5.75 26.79 -5.40
N ARG A 258 6.21 25.55 -5.16
CA ARG A 258 6.35 24.51 -6.20
C ARG A 258 5.22 23.48 -6.19
N ALA A 259 4.69 23.11 -5.03
CA ALA A 259 3.66 22.08 -4.88
C ALA A 259 2.23 22.65 -5.01
N ARG A 260 1.98 23.44 -6.06
CA ARG A 260 0.63 23.92 -6.35
C ARG A 260 -0.25 22.75 -6.81
N VAL A 261 -1.30 22.46 -6.04
CA VAL A 261 -2.26 21.39 -6.37
C VAL A 261 -2.83 21.62 -7.75
N ARG A 262 -2.65 20.63 -8.63
CA ARG A 262 -3.12 20.68 -10.01
C ARG A 262 -3.91 19.42 -10.33
N THR A 263 -5.08 19.62 -10.93
CA THR A 263 -5.97 18.56 -11.42
C THR A 263 -6.07 18.66 -12.94
N LEU A 264 -6.57 17.62 -13.59
CA LEU A 264 -7.00 17.73 -14.98
C LEU A 264 -8.18 18.71 -15.06
N ASP A 265 -8.05 19.73 -15.91
CA ASP A 265 -9.07 20.74 -16.18
C ASP A 265 -9.69 20.62 -17.58
N GLY A 266 -9.26 19.60 -18.34
CA GLY A 266 -9.74 19.31 -19.69
C GLY A 266 -9.22 20.28 -20.76
N THR A 267 -8.25 21.15 -20.46
CA THR A 267 -7.73 22.14 -21.43
C THR A 267 -6.45 21.66 -22.16
N GLU A 268 -5.70 20.74 -21.58
CA GLU A 268 -4.50 20.17 -22.19
C GLU A 268 -4.82 18.95 -23.06
N ALA A 269 -4.07 18.76 -24.15
CA ALA A 269 -4.13 17.53 -24.93
C ALA A 269 -3.63 16.32 -24.10
N PRO A 270 -4.24 15.12 -24.26
CA PRO A 270 -5.29 14.79 -25.22
C PRO A 270 -6.71 15.15 -24.73
N PHE A 271 -6.88 15.52 -23.46
CA PHE A 271 -8.18 15.73 -22.83
C PHE A 271 -9.03 16.83 -23.49
N SER A 272 -8.39 17.90 -23.99
CA SER A 272 -9.07 18.96 -24.74
C SER A 272 -9.75 18.47 -26.01
N ALA A 273 -9.06 17.65 -26.81
CA ALA A 273 -9.61 17.04 -28.02
C ALA A 273 -10.72 16.01 -27.71
N LEU A 274 -10.70 15.42 -26.51
CA LEU A 274 -11.69 14.45 -26.04
C LEU A 274 -12.91 15.09 -25.35
N GLY A 275 -13.03 16.43 -25.38
CA GLY A 275 -14.19 17.13 -24.81
C GLY A 275 -14.27 17.13 -23.28
N TRP A 276 -13.15 16.86 -22.59
CA TRP A 276 -13.14 16.70 -21.13
C TRP A 276 -13.53 17.94 -20.33
N ARG A 277 -13.47 19.14 -20.94
CA ARG A 277 -13.85 20.39 -20.28
C ARG A 277 -15.27 20.37 -19.70
N ARG A 278 -16.20 19.61 -20.31
CA ARG A 278 -17.58 19.45 -19.81
C ARG A 278 -17.71 18.38 -18.72
N LEU A 279 -16.72 17.49 -18.59
CA LEU A 279 -16.75 16.35 -17.69
C LEU A 279 -16.12 16.67 -16.33
N VAL A 280 -14.99 17.39 -16.33
CA VAL A 280 -14.28 17.77 -15.10
C VAL A 280 -15.06 18.85 -14.30
N PRO A 281 -14.86 18.95 -12.98
CA PRO A 281 -15.45 20.03 -12.20
C PRO A 281 -14.97 21.42 -12.68
N ALA A 282 -15.89 22.39 -12.74
CA ALA A 282 -15.59 23.74 -13.19
C ALA A 282 -14.73 24.54 -12.20
N VAL A 283 -14.90 24.28 -10.89
CA VAL A 283 -14.13 24.93 -9.82
C VAL A 283 -12.92 24.07 -9.50
N PRO A 284 -11.69 24.59 -9.55
CA PRO A 284 -10.49 23.85 -9.14
C PRO A 284 -10.56 23.37 -7.69
N LEU A 285 -9.95 22.22 -7.38
CA LEU A 285 -9.96 21.62 -6.04
C LEU A 285 -9.50 22.60 -4.94
N SER A 286 -8.42 23.33 -5.19
CA SER A 286 -7.86 24.32 -4.25
C SER A 286 -8.76 25.55 -4.03
N GLN A 287 -9.77 25.75 -4.88
CA GLN A 287 -10.68 26.90 -4.83
C GLN A 287 -12.09 26.54 -4.33
N LEU A 288 -12.34 25.29 -3.95
CA LEU A 288 -13.63 24.89 -3.36
C LEU A 288 -13.96 25.65 -2.06
N HIS A 289 -12.93 26.01 -1.30
CA HIS A 289 -13.05 26.83 -0.09
C HIS A 289 -12.11 28.05 -0.20
N PRO A 290 -12.49 29.10 -0.94
CA PRO A 290 -11.59 30.21 -1.26
C PRO A 290 -11.15 31.00 -0.01
N ARG A 291 -11.95 30.99 1.06
CA ARG A 291 -11.60 31.60 2.36
C ARG A 291 -10.67 30.72 3.21
N GLY A 292 -10.38 29.50 2.76
CA GLY A 292 -9.72 28.46 3.53
C GLY A 292 -10.59 27.90 4.65
N LEU A 293 -10.34 26.65 5.02
CA LEU A 293 -10.89 26.02 6.23
C LEU A 293 -9.99 26.32 7.42
N ARG A 294 -10.53 26.36 8.65
CA ARG A 294 -9.75 26.68 9.84
C ARG A 294 -8.82 25.52 10.18
N SER A 295 -9.41 24.34 10.42
CA SER A 295 -8.67 23.14 10.78
C SER A 295 -9.15 21.94 9.96
N CYS A 296 -8.21 21.10 9.57
CA CYS A 296 -8.48 19.89 8.80
C CYS A 296 -7.75 18.68 9.37
N ALA A 297 -8.40 17.52 9.33
CA ALA A 297 -7.78 16.26 9.72
C ALA A 297 -7.43 15.42 8.48
N VAL A 298 -6.25 14.79 8.50
CA VAL A 298 -5.85 13.76 7.56
C VAL A 298 -5.69 12.45 8.34
N VAL A 299 -6.57 11.49 8.07
CA VAL A 299 -6.65 10.24 8.85
C VAL A 299 -6.02 9.11 8.06
N MET A 300 -4.84 8.67 8.48
CA MET A 300 -4.17 7.56 7.81
C MET A 300 -4.92 6.26 8.01
N SER A 301 -4.68 5.31 7.11
CA SER A 301 -5.31 3.99 7.17
C SER A 301 -4.57 3.01 8.09
N ALA A 302 -3.50 3.43 8.75
CA ALA A 302 -2.61 2.58 9.53
C ALA A 302 -3.32 1.82 10.66
N GLY A 303 -2.95 0.56 10.90
CA GLY A 303 -3.48 -0.24 12.02
C GLY A 303 -3.23 0.38 13.40
N ALA A 304 -2.20 1.21 13.55
CA ALA A 304 -1.84 1.90 14.78
C ALA A 304 -2.92 2.88 15.31
N ILE A 305 -3.92 3.22 14.50
CA ILE A 305 -5.03 4.08 14.93
C ILE A 305 -6.04 3.34 15.81
N LEU A 306 -6.05 2.00 15.80
CA LEU A 306 -6.95 1.22 16.65
C LEU A 306 -6.68 1.48 18.13
N ASN A 307 -7.75 1.49 18.93
CA ASN A 307 -7.73 1.80 20.37
C ASN A 307 -7.13 3.16 20.72
N SER A 308 -7.12 4.11 19.79
CA SER A 308 -6.60 5.46 20.00
C SER A 308 -7.62 6.41 20.62
N SER A 309 -8.92 6.12 20.47
CA SER A 309 -10.04 7.00 20.87
C SER A 309 -9.95 8.41 20.26
N LEU A 310 -9.36 8.55 19.06
CA LEU A 310 -9.16 9.83 18.38
C LEU A 310 -10.40 10.33 17.62
N GLY A 311 -11.49 9.55 17.57
CA GLY A 311 -12.63 9.82 16.70
C GLY A 311 -13.29 11.17 16.92
N GLU A 312 -13.55 11.55 18.18
CA GLU A 312 -14.13 12.86 18.52
C GLU A 312 -13.19 14.02 18.16
N GLU A 313 -11.89 13.87 18.41
CA GLU A 313 -10.88 14.88 18.04
C GLU A 313 -10.82 15.05 16.53
N ILE A 314 -10.82 13.96 15.76
CA ILE A 314 -10.87 13.98 14.30
C ILE A 314 -12.13 14.71 13.82
N ASP A 315 -13.30 14.36 14.34
CA ASP A 315 -14.58 14.93 13.91
C ASP A 315 -14.77 16.40 14.34
N SER A 316 -13.96 16.92 15.25
CA SER A 316 -13.94 18.34 15.62
C SER A 316 -13.40 19.28 14.52
N HIS A 317 -12.76 18.74 13.48
CA HIS A 317 -12.18 19.53 12.38
C HIS A 317 -13.24 19.92 11.34
N ASP A 318 -13.04 21.02 10.62
CA ASP A 318 -13.98 21.49 9.59
C ASP A 318 -14.09 20.48 8.43
N ALA A 319 -12.97 19.87 8.04
CA ALA A 319 -12.92 18.83 7.02
C ALA A 319 -12.01 17.66 7.39
N VAL A 320 -12.38 16.47 6.95
CA VAL A 320 -11.62 15.24 7.16
C VAL A 320 -11.28 14.59 5.82
N LEU A 321 -9.99 14.32 5.59
CA LEU A 321 -9.50 13.57 4.44
C LEU A 321 -9.23 12.10 4.81
N ARG A 322 -9.73 11.18 3.99
CA ARG A 322 -9.50 9.73 4.09
C ARG A 322 -9.00 9.15 2.77
N PHE A 323 -8.55 7.89 2.81
CA PHE A 323 -7.86 7.24 1.70
C PHE A 323 -8.62 6.00 1.24
N ASN A 324 -8.67 5.78 -0.08
CA ASN A 324 -9.07 4.51 -0.70
C ASN A 324 -10.39 3.97 -0.12
N SER A 325 -10.43 2.69 0.23
CA SER A 325 -11.58 1.99 0.82
C SER A 325 -11.66 2.08 2.35
N ALA A 326 -10.89 2.96 2.99
CA ALA A 326 -10.83 3.04 4.45
C ALA A 326 -12.21 3.47 5.05
N PRO A 327 -12.90 2.59 5.80
CA PRO A 327 -14.25 2.82 6.29
C PRO A 327 -14.27 3.57 7.62
N THR A 328 -15.39 4.22 7.94
CA THR A 328 -15.66 4.76 9.29
C THR A 328 -16.50 3.80 10.13
N ARG A 329 -17.45 3.11 9.50
CA ARG A 329 -18.38 2.21 10.17
C ARG A 329 -17.67 1.09 10.93
N GLY A 330 -17.94 0.97 12.22
CA GLY A 330 -17.32 0.00 13.12
C GLY A 330 -15.98 0.45 13.72
N TYR A 331 -15.51 1.65 13.36
CA TYR A 331 -14.24 2.22 13.81
C TYR A 331 -14.40 3.65 14.35
N GLU A 332 -15.63 4.15 14.50
CA GLU A 332 -15.95 5.57 14.74
C GLU A 332 -15.23 6.12 15.98
N LYS A 333 -15.08 5.31 17.03
CA LYS A 333 -14.36 5.70 18.24
C LYS A 333 -12.91 6.08 17.97
N ASP A 334 -12.26 5.42 17.03
CA ASP A 334 -10.83 5.59 16.74
C ASP A 334 -10.60 6.51 15.53
N VAL A 335 -11.47 6.45 14.52
CA VAL A 335 -11.25 7.14 13.25
C VAL A 335 -12.23 8.26 12.98
N GLY A 336 -13.28 8.43 13.78
CA GLY A 336 -14.38 9.39 13.56
C GLY A 336 -15.34 8.94 12.47
N ASN A 337 -16.43 9.69 12.28
CA ASN A 337 -17.45 9.42 11.28
C ASN A 337 -17.40 10.37 10.08
N LYS A 338 -16.85 11.58 10.23
CA LYS A 338 -16.83 12.59 9.17
C LYS A 338 -15.87 12.20 8.04
N THR A 339 -16.30 12.40 6.80
CA THR A 339 -15.44 12.35 5.60
C THR A 339 -15.86 13.49 4.68
N THR A 340 -14.92 14.35 4.30
CA THR A 340 -15.16 15.48 3.40
C THR A 340 -14.46 15.27 2.07
N VAL A 341 -13.21 14.81 2.11
CA VAL A 341 -12.39 14.50 0.94
C VAL A 341 -11.95 13.04 1.02
N ARG A 342 -12.04 12.32 -0.10
CA ARG A 342 -11.49 10.98 -0.22
C ARG A 342 -10.57 10.91 -1.43
N ILE A 343 -9.28 10.69 -1.16
CA ILE A 343 -8.31 10.42 -2.21
C ILE A 343 -8.30 8.92 -2.51
N ILE A 344 -8.34 8.56 -3.78
CA ILE A 344 -8.37 7.17 -4.25
C ILE A 344 -7.27 6.98 -5.29
N ASN A 345 -6.50 5.90 -5.19
CA ASN A 345 -5.64 5.50 -6.29
C ASN A 345 -6.47 4.87 -7.42
N SER A 346 -5.89 4.74 -8.60
CA SER A 346 -6.52 4.17 -9.79
C SER A 346 -6.87 2.69 -9.67
N GLN A 347 -6.25 1.96 -8.74
CA GLN A 347 -6.60 0.56 -8.44
C GLN A 347 -7.99 0.44 -7.81
N ILE A 348 -8.42 1.42 -6.98
CA ILE A 348 -9.78 1.46 -6.41
C ILE A 348 -10.85 1.54 -7.50
N LEU A 349 -10.56 2.27 -8.57
CA LEU A 349 -11.50 2.47 -9.69
C LEU A 349 -11.63 1.24 -10.58
N THR A 350 -10.62 0.38 -10.62
CA THR A 350 -10.52 -0.72 -11.58
C THR A 350 -10.79 -2.09 -10.96
N ASN A 351 -10.46 -2.28 -9.69
CA ASN A 351 -10.66 -3.56 -9.03
C ASN A 351 -12.11 -3.67 -8.49
N PRO A 352 -12.95 -4.59 -9.02
CA PRO A 352 -14.37 -4.70 -8.64
C PRO A 352 -14.60 -4.93 -7.14
N SER A 353 -13.63 -5.53 -6.45
CA SER A 353 -13.75 -5.84 -5.03
C SER A 353 -13.78 -4.60 -4.12
N HIS A 354 -13.48 -3.40 -4.63
CA HIS A 354 -13.66 -2.15 -3.89
C HIS A 354 -15.06 -1.55 -4.04
N HIS A 355 -15.91 -2.12 -4.90
CA HIS A 355 -17.29 -1.68 -5.13
C HIS A 355 -17.41 -0.16 -5.34
N PHE A 356 -16.50 0.42 -6.13
CA PHE A 356 -16.41 1.88 -6.32
C PHE A 356 -17.74 2.51 -6.77
N VAL A 357 -18.46 1.83 -7.66
CA VAL A 357 -19.71 2.33 -8.26
C VAL A 357 -20.84 2.41 -7.24
N ASP A 358 -20.98 1.41 -6.36
CA ASP A 358 -22.20 1.23 -5.56
C ASP A 358 -22.00 1.58 -4.08
N SER A 359 -20.77 1.50 -3.58
CA SER A 359 -20.45 1.73 -2.17
C SER A 359 -20.75 3.17 -1.73
N SER A 360 -21.36 3.29 -0.55
CA SER A 360 -21.60 4.60 0.09
C SER A 360 -20.31 5.32 0.48
N LEU A 361 -19.17 4.61 0.58
CA LEU A 361 -17.86 5.22 0.90
C LEU A 361 -17.41 6.30 -0.08
N TYR A 362 -17.89 6.21 -1.33
CA TYR A 362 -17.51 7.12 -2.43
C TYR A 362 -18.62 8.07 -2.83
N LYS A 363 -19.76 8.09 -2.12
CA LYS A 363 -20.89 8.99 -2.35
C LYS A 363 -20.82 10.19 -1.40
N ASP A 364 -21.38 11.32 -1.81
CA ASP A 364 -21.53 12.54 -0.99
C ASP A 364 -20.23 13.10 -0.38
N VAL A 365 -19.10 12.84 -1.04
CA VAL A 365 -17.76 13.35 -0.66
C VAL A 365 -17.05 13.95 -1.87
N ILE A 366 -16.07 14.81 -1.65
CA ILE A 366 -15.14 15.26 -2.70
C ILE A 366 -14.20 14.09 -3.02
N LEU A 367 -14.25 13.58 -4.25
CA LEU A 367 -13.36 12.53 -4.71
C LEU A 367 -12.13 13.11 -5.42
N VAL A 368 -10.97 12.52 -5.15
CA VAL A 368 -9.72 12.86 -5.82
C VAL A 368 -9.03 11.57 -6.26
N ALA A 369 -9.07 11.26 -7.55
CA ALA A 369 -8.36 10.13 -8.13
C ALA A 369 -6.93 10.50 -8.52
N TRP A 370 -6.03 9.53 -8.48
CA TRP A 370 -4.68 9.66 -9.00
C TRP A 370 -4.14 8.33 -9.51
N ASP A 371 -3.21 8.38 -10.46
CA ASP A 371 -2.58 7.22 -11.09
C ASP A 371 -1.07 7.48 -11.24
N PRO A 372 -0.21 6.47 -11.02
CA PRO A 372 1.20 6.55 -11.38
C PRO A 372 1.38 6.78 -12.88
N ALA A 373 1.91 7.94 -13.25
CA ALA A 373 2.24 8.28 -14.63
C ALA A 373 3.76 8.28 -14.84
N PRO A 374 4.27 8.23 -16.09
CA PRO A 374 5.70 8.38 -16.36
C PRO A 374 6.27 9.68 -15.77
N TYR A 375 7.55 9.66 -15.35
CA TYR A 375 8.23 10.83 -14.76
C TYR A 375 8.23 12.07 -15.66
N SER A 376 8.20 11.86 -16.99
CA SER A 376 8.06 12.94 -17.98
C SER A 376 6.74 13.71 -17.89
N ALA A 377 5.75 13.18 -17.17
CA ALA A 377 4.40 13.70 -17.06
C ALA A 377 3.73 13.97 -18.43
N ASN A 378 4.09 13.17 -19.44
CA ASN A 378 3.50 13.24 -20.77
C ASN A 378 2.06 12.70 -20.74
N LEU A 379 1.08 13.60 -20.86
CA LEU A 379 -0.34 13.28 -20.78
C LEU A 379 -0.83 12.37 -21.91
N ASN A 380 -0.27 12.47 -23.13
CA ASN A 380 -0.64 11.60 -24.24
C ASN A 380 -0.19 10.16 -23.99
N LEU A 381 1.03 9.98 -23.49
CA LEU A 381 1.56 8.66 -23.14
C LEU A 381 0.78 8.06 -21.98
N TRP A 382 0.52 8.86 -20.94
CA TRP A 382 -0.23 8.42 -19.77
C TRP A 382 -1.68 8.07 -20.10
N TYR A 383 -2.37 8.86 -20.93
CA TYR A 383 -3.74 8.55 -21.34
C TYR A 383 -3.83 7.22 -22.10
N LYS A 384 -2.85 6.93 -22.97
CA LYS A 384 -2.78 5.67 -23.73
C LYS A 384 -2.41 4.46 -22.88
N LYS A 385 -1.57 4.66 -21.86
CA LYS A 385 -1.06 3.58 -20.99
C LYS A 385 -0.99 4.04 -19.53
N PRO A 386 -2.15 4.19 -18.85
CA PRO A 386 -2.16 4.44 -17.41
C PRO A 386 -1.72 3.19 -16.65
N ASP A 387 -1.32 3.33 -15.38
CA ASP A 387 -0.96 2.16 -14.56
C ASP A 387 -2.18 1.27 -14.31
N TYR A 388 -3.34 1.91 -14.07
CA TYR A 388 -4.67 1.28 -14.09
C TYR A 388 -5.65 2.16 -14.87
N ASN A 389 -6.61 1.56 -15.58
CA ASN A 389 -7.64 2.29 -16.35
C ASN A 389 -8.58 3.11 -15.43
N LEU A 390 -8.14 4.32 -15.04
CA LEU A 390 -8.94 5.26 -14.26
C LEU A 390 -9.96 6.03 -15.10
N PHE A 391 -9.69 6.22 -16.40
CA PHE A 391 -10.45 7.17 -17.22
C PHE A 391 -11.87 6.69 -17.50
N THR A 392 -12.03 5.40 -17.82
CA THR A 392 -13.35 4.80 -18.10
C THR A 392 -14.30 4.89 -16.89
N PRO A 393 -13.94 4.38 -15.69
CA PRO A 393 -14.79 4.51 -14.51
C PRO A 393 -14.99 5.97 -14.07
N TYR A 394 -14.00 6.85 -14.27
CA TYR A 394 -14.16 8.28 -14.01
C TYR A 394 -15.25 8.92 -14.88
N ILE A 395 -15.24 8.67 -16.19
CA ILE A 395 -16.24 9.19 -17.12
C ILE A 395 -17.64 8.71 -16.72
N GLN A 396 -17.79 7.40 -16.50
CA GLN A 396 -19.06 6.80 -16.09
C GLN A 396 -19.58 7.39 -14.78
N HIS A 397 -18.70 7.60 -13.79
CA HIS A 397 -19.08 8.18 -12.51
C HIS A 397 -19.54 9.63 -12.63
N ARG A 398 -18.80 10.46 -13.37
CA ARG A 398 -19.15 11.88 -13.61
C ARG A 398 -20.45 12.05 -14.38
N GLN A 399 -20.75 11.14 -15.31
CA GLN A 399 -22.04 11.12 -16.02
C GLN A 399 -23.22 10.78 -15.09
N ARG A 400 -23.03 9.83 -14.16
CA ARG A 400 -24.07 9.42 -13.20
C ARG A 400 -24.24 10.41 -12.04
N ASN A 401 -23.14 11.04 -11.61
CA ASN A 401 -23.09 11.91 -10.44
C ASN A 401 -22.54 13.31 -10.81
N PRO A 402 -23.21 14.08 -11.70
CA PRO A 402 -22.67 15.33 -12.25
C PRO A 402 -22.41 16.40 -11.18
N ASN A 403 -23.16 16.37 -10.07
CA ASN A 403 -23.05 17.34 -8.97
C ASN A 403 -21.96 17.00 -7.95
N GLN A 404 -21.44 15.77 -7.93
CA GLN A 404 -20.38 15.38 -6.99
C GLN A 404 -19.02 15.84 -7.51
N PRO A 405 -18.24 16.66 -6.77
CA PRO A 405 -16.89 17.03 -7.17
C PRO A 405 -16.00 15.79 -7.22
N PHE A 406 -15.51 15.45 -8.41
CA PHE A 406 -14.58 14.35 -8.62
C PHE A 406 -13.45 14.81 -9.54
N TYR A 407 -12.24 14.87 -9.01
CA TYR A 407 -11.04 15.34 -9.70
C TYR A 407 -10.09 14.19 -10.02
N ILE A 408 -9.25 14.39 -11.03
CA ILE A 408 -8.05 13.57 -11.27
C ILE A 408 -6.82 14.45 -11.08
N LEU A 409 -5.87 14.02 -10.24
CA LEU A 409 -4.61 14.74 -10.04
C LEU A 409 -3.76 14.73 -11.30
N HIS A 410 -3.16 15.88 -11.60
CA HIS A 410 -2.27 16.02 -12.74
C HIS A 410 -0.90 15.38 -12.41
N PRO A 411 -0.33 14.51 -13.28
CA PRO A 411 0.97 13.85 -13.06
C PRO A 411 2.12 14.77 -12.64
N LYS A 412 2.25 15.95 -13.26
CA LYS A 412 3.23 16.99 -12.86
C LYS A 412 3.19 17.34 -11.37
N PHE A 413 2.01 17.44 -10.75
CA PHE A 413 1.92 17.73 -9.32
C PHE A 413 2.54 16.59 -8.48
N ILE A 414 2.24 15.35 -8.82
CA ILE A 414 2.73 14.16 -8.12
C ILE A 414 4.26 14.04 -8.22
N TRP A 415 4.80 14.20 -9.43
CA TRP A 415 6.25 14.16 -9.63
C TRP A 415 6.96 15.38 -9.05
N GLN A 416 6.31 16.54 -8.99
CA GLN A 416 6.88 17.70 -8.31
C GLN A 416 7.03 17.48 -6.80
N LEU A 417 6.09 16.76 -6.17
CA LEU A 417 6.22 16.33 -4.78
C LEU A 417 7.37 15.34 -4.60
N TRP A 418 7.52 14.38 -5.52
CA TRP A 418 8.64 13.44 -5.52
C TRP A 418 9.99 14.16 -5.61
N ASP A 419 10.11 15.15 -6.52
CA ASP A 419 11.32 15.95 -6.66
C ASP A 419 11.67 16.65 -5.35
N ILE A 420 10.70 17.23 -4.65
CA ILE A 420 10.94 17.90 -3.37
C ILE A 420 11.41 16.91 -2.30
N ILE A 421 10.86 15.69 -2.26
CA ILE A 421 11.33 14.65 -1.33
C ILE A 421 12.79 14.28 -1.64
N GLN A 422 13.11 14.02 -2.91
CA GLN A 422 14.46 13.63 -3.33
C GLN A 422 15.46 14.78 -3.14
N GLU A 423 15.07 16.03 -3.40
CA GLU A 423 15.90 17.21 -3.17
C GLU A 423 16.26 17.38 -1.70
N ASN A 424 15.35 17.04 -0.80
CA ASN A 424 15.50 17.16 0.65
C ASN A 424 16.08 15.92 1.34
N THR A 425 16.59 14.96 0.54
CA THR A 425 17.09 13.65 0.99
C THR A 425 18.44 13.34 0.34
N LYS A 426 19.44 12.97 1.16
CA LYS A 426 20.79 12.62 0.65
C LYS A 426 20.80 11.29 -0.11
N GLU A 427 20.03 10.31 0.38
CA GLU A 427 19.92 8.98 -0.22
C GLU A 427 19.07 9.00 -1.50
N LYS A 428 19.31 8.05 -2.41
CA LYS A 428 18.39 7.84 -3.54
C LYS A 428 17.12 7.20 -3.00
N ILE A 429 15.97 7.82 -3.26
CA ILE A 429 14.67 7.30 -2.84
C ILE A 429 14.07 6.42 -3.95
N GLN A 430 13.07 5.63 -3.61
CA GLN A 430 12.34 4.80 -4.58
C GLN A 430 11.83 5.65 -5.75
N PRO A 431 12.10 5.27 -7.02
CA PRO A 431 11.69 6.02 -8.21
C PRO A 431 10.22 5.79 -8.56
N ASN A 432 9.36 5.81 -7.54
CA ASN A 432 7.93 5.62 -7.58
C ASN A 432 7.24 6.84 -6.96
N PRO A 433 6.01 7.17 -7.37
CA PRO A 433 5.32 8.35 -6.87
C PRO A 433 5.15 8.34 -5.34
N PRO A 434 5.00 9.51 -4.71
CA PRO A 434 4.73 9.59 -3.27
C PRO A 434 3.47 8.83 -2.88
N SER A 435 3.36 8.45 -1.61
CA SER A 435 2.15 7.78 -1.11
C SER A 435 0.92 8.68 -1.22
N SER A 436 -0.27 8.06 -1.29
CA SER A 436 -1.53 8.81 -1.20
C SER A 436 -1.59 9.66 0.07
N GLY A 437 -1.02 9.17 1.18
CA GLY A 437 -0.91 9.89 2.44
C GLY A 437 -0.20 11.23 2.28
N PHE A 438 1.00 11.23 1.69
CA PHE A 438 1.76 12.45 1.44
C PHE A 438 1.01 13.40 0.50
N ILE A 439 0.48 12.88 -0.62
CA ILE A 439 -0.32 13.67 -1.56
C ILE A 439 -1.51 14.34 -0.86
N GLY A 440 -2.26 13.59 -0.04
CA GLY A 440 -3.39 14.08 0.73
C GLY A 440 -3.03 15.17 1.72
N ILE A 441 -1.88 15.05 2.41
CA ILE A 441 -1.36 16.10 3.30
C ILE A 441 -1.20 17.42 2.56
N LEU A 442 -0.54 17.40 1.39
CA LEU A 442 -0.30 18.65 0.63
C LEU A 442 -1.57 19.22 0.01
N ILE A 443 -2.55 18.39 -0.35
CA ILE A 443 -3.87 18.87 -0.76
C ILE A 443 -4.53 19.62 0.40
N MET A 444 -4.58 19.05 1.60
CA MET A 444 -5.21 19.71 2.75
C MET A 444 -4.45 20.95 3.19
N MET A 445 -3.12 20.97 3.12
CA MET A 445 -2.33 22.19 3.38
C MET A 445 -2.67 23.32 2.40
N SER A 446 -3.16 23.01 1.20
CA SER A 446 -3.59 24.03 0.23
C SER A 446 -4.98 24.62 0.50
N MET A 447 -5.80 23.93 1.28
CA MET A 447 -7.21 24.29 1.53
C MET A 447 -7.49 24.73 2.97
N CYS A 448 -6.59 24.46 3.90
CA CYS A 448 -6.81 24.65 5.34
C CYS A 448 -5.71 25.52 5.94
N ARG A 449 -5.99 26.25 7.01
CA ARG A 449 -5.01 27.05 7.75
C ARG A 449 -4.12 26.20 8.66
N GLU A 450 -4.65 25.10 9.15
CA GLU A 450 -3.93 24.13 9.96
C GLU A 450 -4.38 22.70 9.61
N VAL A 451 -3.44 21.77 9.53
CA VAL A 451 -3.69 20.37 9.17
C VAL A 451 -3.14 19.45 10.25
N HIS A 452 -4.01 18.66 10.86
CA HIS A 452 -3.67 17.64 11.83
C HIS A 452 -3.62 16.29 11.12
N VAL A 453 -2.49 15.61 11.21
CA VAL A 453 -2.23 14.34 10.52
C VAL A 453 -2.11 13.24 11.55
N TYR A 454 -2.95 12.21 11.46
CA TYR A 454 -3.04 11.14 12.46
C TYR A 454 -2.47 9.82 11.93
N GLU A 455 -1.57 9.23 12.71
CA GLU A 455 -0.91 7.93 12.45
C GLU A 455 -0.17 7.85 11.10
N TYR A 456 0.30 8.99 10.60
CA TYR A 456 1.27 9.01 9.50
C TYR A 456 2.67 8.71 10.00
N ILE A 457 3.11 9.46 11.00
CA ILE A 457 4.24 9.06 11.83
C ILE A 457 3.64 8.26 12.99
N PRO A 458 4.01 6.99 13.14
CA PRO A 458 3.33 6.09 14.06
C PRO A 458 3.53 6.54 15.51
N SER A 459 2.48 6.36 16.32
CA SER A 459 2.55 6.56 17.77
C SER A 459 3.26 5.39 18.48
N VAL A 460 3.22 5.39 19.81
CA VAL A 460 3.58 4.22 20.63
C VAL A 460 2.76 2.97 20.30
N ARG A 461 1.59 3.11 19.65
CA ARG A 461 0.76 1.99 19.15
C ARG A 461 1.25 1.42 17.82
N GLN A 462 2.48 1.71 17.41
CA GLN A 462 3.02 1.16 16.16
C GLN A 462 2.84 -0.37 16.12
N THR A 463 2.44 -0.85 14.95
CA THR A 463 2.10 -2.26 14.70
C THR A 463 2.45 -2.60 13.26
N GLU A 464 2.68 -3.89 12.99
CA GLU A 464 2.78 -4.40 11.63
C GLU A 464 1.41 -4.54 10.97
N LEU A 465 0.30 -4.45 11.71
CA LEU A 465 -1.05 -4.44 11.13
C LEU A 465 -1.14 -3.29 10.12
N CYS A 466 -1.28 -3.63 8.84
CA CYS A 466 -1.12 -2.65 7.78
C CYS A 466 -2.23 -1.60 7.81
N HIS A 467 -3.48 -2.07 7.82
CA HIS A 467 -4.65 -1.21 7.87
C HIS A 467 -5.58 -1.56 9.02
N TYR A 468 -6.23 -0.57 9.62
CA TYR A 468 -7.16 -0.80 10.74
C TYR A 468 -8.39 -1.63 10.38
N HIS A 469 -8.70 -1.73 9.08
CA HIS A 469 -9.88 -2.40 8.52
C HIS A 469 -9.55 -3.69 7.77
N GLU A 470 -8.31 -4.18 7.88
CA GLU A 470 -7.86 -5.41 7.24
C GLU A 470 -7.12 -6.30 8.26
N LEU A 471 -6.90 -7.57 7.93
CA LEU A 471 -6.32 -8.57 8.84
C LEU A 471 -4.96 -9.10 8.33
N TYR A 472 -4.18 -8.27 7.66
CA TYR A 472 -2.81 -8.64 7.25
C TYR A 472 -1.76 -7.71 7.85
N TYR A 473 -0.60 -8.29 8.09
CA TYR A 473 0.53 -7.65 8.76
C TYR A 473 1.66 -7.44 7.76
N ASP A 474 2.08 -6.20 7.60
CA ASP A 474 3.20 -5.83 6.75
C ASP A 474 3.83 -4.50 7.21
N ALA A 475 5.05 -4.57 7.75
CA ALA A 475 5.83 -3.38 8.09
C ALA A 475 6.05 -2.43 6.90
N ALA A 476 5.96 -2.90 5.64
CA ALA A 476 6.08 -2.07 4.45
C ALA A 476 5.01 -0.98 4.36
N CYS A 477 3.82 -1.21 4.94
CA CYS A 477 2.76 -0.20 4.97
C CYS A 477 3.12 1.01 5.83
N THR A 478 3.94 0.80 6.85
CA THR A 478 4.39 1.86 7.76
C THR A 478 5.75 2.42 7.35
N LEU A 479 6.66 1.60 6.84
CA LEU A 479 8.04 2.03 6.55
C LEU A 479 8.33 2.28 5.07
N GLY A 480 7.46 1.80 4.18
CA GLY A 480 7.61 1.90 2.74
C GLY A 480 8.28 0.68 2.12
N ALA A 481 7.73 0.26 0.98
CA ALA A 481 8.38 -0.62 0.01
C ALA A 481 8.34 0.06 -1.36
N TYR A 482 7.15 0.15 -1.98
CA TYR A 482 6.92 0.82 -3.26
C TYR A 482 7.13 2.34 -3.18
N HIS A 483 6.43 3.02 -2.28
CA HIS A 483 6.53 4.47 -2.10
C HIS A 483 7.79 4.85 -1.29
N PRO A 484 8.32 6.08 -1.46
CA PRO A 484 9.39 6.62 -0.62
C PRO A 484 8.89 7.04 0.78
N LEU A 485 8.05 6.21 1.41
CA LEU A 485 7.28 6.53 2.62
C LEU A 485 8.17 6.91 3.82
N LEU A 486 9.31 6.24 3.99
CA LEU A 486 10.31 6.59 5.01
C LEU A 486 10.71 8.07 4.90
N TYR A 487 11.02 8.51 3.68
CA TYR A 487 11.50 9.86 3.39
C TYR A 487 10.39 10.90 3.44
N GLU A 488 9.17 10.51 3.05
CA GLU A 488 7.98 11.33 3.25
C GLU A 488 7.75 11.61 4.75
N LYS A 489 7.88 10.61 5.63
CA LYS A 489 7.76 10.79 7.09
C LYS A 489 8.84 11.70 7.66
N LEU A 490 10.08 11.57 7.20
CA LEU A 490 11.16 12.48 7.59
C LEU A 490 10.86 13.93 7.22
N LEU A 491 10.30 14.15 6.02
CA LEU A 491 9.92 15.48 5.54
C LEU A 491 8.75 16.02 6.38
N VAL A 492 7.70 15.24 6.59
CA VAL A 492 6.55 15.60 7.45
C VAL A 492 7.00 15.92 8.88
N GLN A 493 7.94 15.15 9.45
CA GLN A 493 8.44 15.44 10.80
C GLN A 493 9.20 16.76 10.86
N ARG A 494 9.97 17.10 9.82
CA ARG A 494 10.65 18.40 9.73
C ARG A 494 9.67 19.57 9.64
N LEU A 495 8.49 19.34 9.07
CA LEU A 495 7.42 20.33 8.96
C LEU A 495 6.58 20.48 10.24
N ASN A 496 6.66 19.51 11.15
CA ASN A 496 5.82 19.43 12.34
C ASN A 496 5.96 20.69 13.23
N THR A 497 4.81 21.20 13.67
CA THR A 497 4.67 22.30 14.64
C THR A 497 3.99 21.84 15.94
N GLY A 498 3.48 20.61 15.96
CA GLY A 498 2.83 19.99 17.12
C GLY A 498 3.82 19.54 18.20
N THR A 499 3.28 19.16 19.35
CA THR A 499 4.08 18.72 20.49
C THR A 499 4.64 17.31 20.27
N GLN A 500 5.81 17.03 20.85
CA GLN A 500 6.36 15.67 20.86
C GLN A 500 5.45 14.69 21.64
N GLY A 501 4.75 15.18 22.66
CA GLY A 501 3.79 14.37 23.42
C GLY A 501 2.62 13.89 22.56
N ASP A 502 2.08 14.75 21.69
CA ASP A 502 1.01 14.36 20.77
C ASP A 502 1.52 13.42 19.68
N LEU A 503 2.74 13.64 19.17
CA LEU A 503 3.36 12.70 18.24
C LEU A 503 3.51 11.31 18.86
N HIS A 504 4.08 11.22 20.07
CA HIS A 504 4.33 9.94 20.73
C HIS A 504 3.02 9.23 21.10
N ARG A 505 2.06 9.94 21.72
CA ARG A 505 0.82 9.31 22.23
C ARG A 505 -0.26 9.15 21.17
N LYS A 506 -0.41 10.10 20.27
CA LYS A 506 -1.54 10.15 19.30
C LYS A 506 -1.10 9.87 17.87
N GLY A 507 0.20 9.81 17.58
CA GLY A 507 0.68 9.72 16.20
C GLY A 507 0.32 11.00 15.44
N LYS A 508 0.17 12.11 16.16
CA LYS A 508 -0.38 13.37 15.65
C LYS A 508 0.74 14.33 15.29
N VAL A 509 0.70 14.81 14.06
CA VAL A 509 1.54 15.90 13.54
C VAL A 509 0.64 17.10 13.23
N VAL A 510 1.11 18.31 13.51
CA VAL A 510 0.41 19.56 13.17
C VAL A 510 1.22 20.32 12.13
N LEU A 511 0.61 20.65 11.00
CA LEU A 511 1.24 21.32 9.87
C LEU A 511 0.51 22.63 9.56
N PRO A 512 1.23 23.74 9.33
CA PRO A 512 0.60 24.98 8.89
C PRO A 512 0.12 24.84 7.44
N GLY A 513 -1.06 25.38 7.18
CA GLY A 513 -1.57 25.60 5.84
C GLY A 513 -0.71 26.55 5.03
N PHE A 514 -0.69 26.41 3.72
CA PHE A 514 0.08 27.28 2.83
C PHE A 514 -0.31 28.75 2.93
N GLN A 515 -1.56 29.05 3.26
CA GLN A 515 -2.04 30.42 3.52
C GLN A 515 -1.48 31.03 4.81
N ALA A 516 -1.09 30.21 5.79
CA ALA A 516 -0.52 30.65 7.06
C ALA A 516 1.02 30.78 7.03
N VAL A 517 1.67 30.28 5.97
CA VAL A 517 3.13 30.33 5.82
C VAL A 517 3.55 31.71 5.32
N HIS A 518 4.46 32.35 6.05
CA HIS A 518 5.14 33.57 5.61
C HIS A 518 6.45 33.19 4.94
N CYS A 519 6.66 33.65 3.70
CA CYS A 519 7.94 33.47 2.99
C CYS A 519 8.47 34.83 2.60
N PRO A 520 9.80 35.04 2.70
CA PRO A 520 10.42 36.24 2.16
C PRO A 520 10.07 36.36 0.67
N ALA A 521 9.87 37.59 0.22
CA ALA A 521 9.75 37.86 -1.21
C ALA A 521 11.00 37.31 -1.93
N PRO A 522 10.87 36.76 -3.15
CA PRO A 522 12.05 36.42 -3.93
C PRO A 522 12.91 37.67 -4.05
N SER A 523 14.17 37.61 -3.60
CA SER A 523 15.12 38.70 -3.85
C SER A 523 15.13 38.97 -5.36
N PRO A 524 14.97 40.22 -5.81
CA PRO A 524 15.09 40.52 -7.23
C PRO A 524 16.45 40.02 -7.69
N VAL A 525 16.45 39.08 -8.64
CA VAL A 525 17.68 38.69 -9.33
C VAL A 525 18.11 39.92 -10.09
N ILE A 526 19.12 40.63 -9.59
CA ILE A 526 19.78 41.68 -10.35
C ILE A 526 20.41 40.94 -11.55
N PRO A 527 19.99 41.20 -12.79
CA PRO A 527 20.71 40.66 -13.94
C PRO A 527 22.13 41.23 -13.86
N HIS A 528 23.12 40.36 -13.72
CA HIS A 528 24.49 40.75 -13.98
C HIS A 528 24.57 41.15 -15.46
N SER A 529 24.75 42.45 -15.70
CA SER A 529 25.08 43.02 -17.01
C SER A 529 26.43 42.52 -17.51
#